data_AF-A0A0S7XNE6-F1
#
_entry.id   AF-A0A0S7XNE6-F1
#
_cell.length_a   1.000
_cell.length_b   1.000
_cell.length_c   1.000
_cell.angle_alpha   90.00
_cell.angle_beta   90.00
_cell.angle_gamma   90.00
#
_symmetry.space_group_name_H-M   'P 1'
#
loop_
_entity.id
_entity.type
_entity.pdbx_description
1 polymer ?
#
loop_
_entity_poly.entity_id
_entity_poly.type
_entity_poly.pdbx_seq_one_letter_code
_entity_poly.pdbx_strand_id
1 'polypeptide(L)'
;MDDKVQIWRHHVEEALAPFLSRVPYGNLRLAFSEWDVNGKPSLNLAMVYEVPGGSTSQVNVTLRCDSGVFSYISPETGTEQTTEDMAQVTAMLAGAARRVPEERRRRLRQDVERWFGEGRTHHEMFLEINKLLQMDFKGGSITHHELKEGITYILELGRARSE
;
A
#
# COMPACT_ATOMS: atom_id res chain seq x y z
N MET A 1 14.93 19.77 19.07
CA MET A 1 14.93 18.40 18.51
C MET A 1 13.50 17.96 18.23
N ASP A 2 12.57 18.22 19.16
CA ASP A 2 11.12 18.05 18.95
C ASP A 2 10.59 18.81 17.72
N ASP A 3 11.06 20.05 17.47
CA ASP A 3 10.54 20.86 16.35
C ASP A 3 10.70 20.20 14.98
N LYS A 4 11.87 19.61 14.66
CA LYS A 4 12.10 18.96 13.35
C LYS A 4 11.22 17.72 13.17
N VAL A 5 11.00 16.98 14.24
CA VAL A 5 10.10 15.82 14.25
C VAL A 5 8.66 16.25 14.02
N GLN A 6 8.18 17.28 14.73
CA GLN A 6 6.82 17.79 14.58
C GLN A 6 6.59 18.39 13.19
N ILE A 7 7.56 19.16 12.68
CA ILE A 7 7.54 19.72 11.32
C ILE A 7 7.42 18.58 10.30
N TRP A 8 8.24 17.53 10.43
CA TRP A 8 8.17 16.39 9.51
C TRP A 8 6.83 15.66 9.56
N ARG A 9 6.32 15.37 10.76
CA ARG A 9 5.01 14.73 10.94
C ARG A 9 3.92 15.52 10.23
N HIS A 10 3.89 16.83 10.47
CA HIS A 10 2.92 17.72 9.85
C HIS A 10 3.01 17.70 8.32
N HIS A 11 4.21 17.82 7.74
CA HIS A 11 4.38 17.77 6.28
C HIS A 11 3.95 16.44 5.66
N VAL A 12 4.22 15.31 6.33
CA VAL A 12 3.77 14.00 5.85
C VAL A 12 2.25 13.88 5.91
N GLU A 13 1.64 14.30 7.02
CA GLU A 13 0.18 14.27 7.18
C GLU A 13 -0.52 15.12 6.13
N GLU A 14 -0.04 16.35 5.87
CA GLU A 14 -0.58 17.21 4.82
C GLU A 14 -0.43 16.60 3.42
N ALA A 15 0.76 16.07 3.10
CA ALA A 15 1.03 15.48 1.80
C ALA A 15 0.20 14.21 1.55
N LEU A 16 -0.12 13.45 2.60
CA LEU A 16 -0.85 12.19 2.49
C LEU A 16 -2.35 12.31 2.75
N ALA A 17 -2.83 13.44 3.29
CA ALA A 17 -4.25 13.69 3.56
C ALA A 17 -5.21 13.31 2.41
N PRO A 18 -4.87 13.52 1.11
CA PRO A 18 -5.73 13.09 0.01
C PRO A 18 -5.94 11.56 -0.11
N PHE A 19 -5.11 10.75 0.54
CA PHE A 19 -5.11 9.28 0.44
C PHE A 19 -5.57 8.58 1.72
N LEU A 20 -5.42 9.24 2.88
CA LEU A 20 -5.71 8.65 4.19
C LEU A 20 -7.15 8.13 4.29
N SER A 21 -7.30 6.94 4.90
CA SER A 21 -8.59 6.32 5.23
C SER A 21 -9.54 6.09 4.04
N ARG A 22 -9.02 6.07 2.81
CA ARG A 22 -9.81 5.87 1.59
C ARG A 22 -9.63 4.45 1.06
N VAL A 23 -10.74 3.80 0.73
CA VAL A 23 -10.75 2.41 0.20
C VAL A 23 -9.90 2.23 -1.06
N PRO A 24 -9.94 3.12 -2.08
CA PRO A 24 -9.08 2.98 -3.26
C PRO A 24 -7.57 2.98 -2.94
N TYR A 25 -7.20 3.50 -1.78
CA TYR A 25 -5.83 3.54 -1.27
C TYR A 25 -5.61 2.52 -0.14
N GLY A 26 -6.42 1.46 -0.08
CA GLY A 26 -6.23 0.40 0.90
C GLY A 26 -6.47 0.83 2.34
N ASN A 27 -7.34 1.81 2.57
CA ASN A 27 -7.55 2.40 3.90
C ASN A 27 -6.23 2.87 4.53
N LEU A 28 -5.44 3.61 3.74
CA LEU A 28 -4.10 4.06 4.10
C LEU A 28 -4.08 4.76 5.46
N ARG A 29 -3.12 4.39 6.31
CA ARG A 29 -2.92 4.93 7.66
C ARG A 29 -1.44 5.14 7.96
N LEU A 30 -1.17 6.06 8.88
CA LEU A 30 0.17 6.36 9.37
C LEU A 30 0.29 5.87 10.81
N ALA A 31 1.44 5.28 11.13
CA ALA A 31 1.81 4.92 12.50
C ALA A 31 3.20 5.45 12.78
N PHE A 32 3.32 6.24 13.85
CA PHE A 32 4.59 6.75 14.35
C PHE A 32 5.00 5.96 15.59
N SER A 33 6.27 5.59 15.64
CA SER A 33 6.85 4.85 16.77
C SER A 33 8.23 5.39 17.06
N GLU A 34 8.49 5.68 18.32
CA GLU A 34 9.78 6.17 18.80
C GLU A 34 10.56 5.01 19.43
N TRP A 35 11.85 4.95 19.14
CA TRP A 35 12.74 3.94 19.69
C TRP A 35 14.15 4.50 19.87
N ASP A 36 14.95 3.78 20.63
CA ASP A 36 16.35 4.10 20.85
C ASP A 36 17.24 3.04 20.20
N VAL A 37 18.23 3.49 19.43
CA VAL A 37 19.26 2.62 18.85
C VAL A 37 20.62 3.04 19.39
N ASN A 38 21.15 2.27 20.34
CA ASN A 38 22.46 2.52 20.97
C ASN A 38 22.58 3.88 21.68
N GLY A 39 21.56 4.28 22.43
CA GLY A 39 21.48 5.56 23.13
C GLY A 39 21.12 6.73 22.22
N LYS A 40 20.67 6.47 20.99
CA LYS A 40 20.34 7.49 20.00
C LYS A 40 18.84 7.47 19.67
N PRO A 41 18.12 8.57 19.91
CA PRO A 41 16.70 8.64 19.62
C PRO A 41 16.45 8.54 18.11
N SER A 42 15.48 7.73 17.74
CA SER A 42 15.03 7.56 16.36
C SER A 42 13.50 7.50 16.30
N LEU A 43 12.94 7.99 15.20
CA LEU A 43 11.52 7.96 14.92
C LEU A 43 11.28 7.11 13.67
N ASN A 44 10.44 6.08 13.79
CA ASN A 44 9.96 5.32 12.64
C ASN A 44 8.54 5.77 12.28
N LEU A 45 8.33 6.02 10.99
CA LEU A 45 7.04 6.21 10.37
C LEU A 45 6.72 4.98 9.51
N ALA A 46 5.61 4.33 9.78
CA ALA A 46 5.03 3.31 8.92
C ALA A 46 3.81 3.89 8.16
N MET A 47 3.88 3.90 6.84
CA MET A 47 2.74 4.09 5.95
C MET A 47 2.15 2.73 5.62
N VAL A 48 0.96 2.43 6.13
CA VAL A 48 0.34 1.10 6.06
C VAL A 48 -0.92 1.16 5.21
N TYR A 49 -1.11 0.18 4.34
CA TYR A 49 -2.31 0.05 3.50
C TYR A 49 -2.61 -1.42 3.22
N GLU A 50 -3.85 -1.68 2.82
CA GLU A 50 -4.36 -3.03 2.50
C GLU A 50 -4.54 -3.22 0.99
N VAL A 51 -4.36 -4.45 0.55
CA VAL A 51 -4.70 -4.91 -0.80
C VAL A 51 -5.87 -5.89 -0.72
N PRO A 52 -6.57 -6.14 -1.85
CA PRO A 52 -7.70 -7.05 -1.89
C PRO A 52 -7.41 -8.38 -1.18
N GLY A 53 -8.37 -8.86 -0.39
CA GLY A 53 -8.22 -10.07 0.43
C GLY A 53 -7.57 -9.84 1.80
N GLY A 54 -7.34 -8.58 2.18
CA GLY A 54 -6.92 -8.20 3.54
C GLY A 54 -5.43 -8.34 3.82
N SER A 55 -4.60 -8.60 2.80
CA SER A 55 -3.14 -8.55 2.97
C SER A 55 -2.70 -7.11 3.23
N THR A 56 -1.78 -6.93 4.18
CA THR A 56 -1.26 -5.61 4.57
C THR A 56 0.12 -5.39 3.97
N SER A 57 0.32 -4.22 3.38
CA SER A 57 1.60 -3.71 2.87
C SER A 57 2.00 -2.46 3.63
N GLN A 58 3.31 -2.19 3.68
CA GLN A 58 3.85 -1.04 4.40
C GLN A 58 5.10 -0.46 3.75
N VAL A 59 5.28 0.86 3.91
CA VAL A 59 6.53 1.57 3.64
C VAL A 59 7.00 2.16 4.96
N ASN A 60 8.25 1.87 5.33
CA ASN A 60 8.86 2.36 6.56
C ASN A 60 9.91 3.42 6.25
N VAL A 61 9.92 4.48 7.06
CA VAL A 61 10.94 5.52 7.06
C VAL A 61 11.42 5.74 8.48
N THR A 62 12.72 5.59 8.70
CA THR A 62 13.36 5.89 9.98
C THR A 62 14.07 7.24 9.90
N LEU A 63 13.77 8.15 10.81
CA LEU A 63 14.52 9.37 11.08
C LEU A 63 15.43 9.14 12.29
N ARG A 64 16.73 9.31 12.11
CA ARG A 64 17.68 9.41 13.22
C ARG A 64 17.64 10.85 13.75
N CYS A 65 17.18 11.04 14.99
CA CYS A 65 16.91 12.38 15.52
C CYS A 65 18.20 13.16 15.84
N ASP A 66 19.31 12.47 16.11
CA ASP A 66 20.61 13.07 16.40
C ASP A 66 21.27 13.68 15.16
N SER A 67 21.21 12.98 14.02
CA SER A 67 21.81 13.44 12.76
C SER A 67 20.81 14.10 11.81
N GLY A 68 19.50 13.93 12.05
CA GLY A 68 18.47 14.42 11.14
C GLY A 68 18.41 13.66 9.80
N VAL A 69 18.99 12.46 9.75
CA VAL A 69 19.07 11.61 8.54
C VAL A 69 17.89 10.65 8.50
N PHE A 70 17.24 10.58 7.36
CA PHE A 70 16.22 9.59 7.02
C PHE A 70 16.86 8.37 6.37
N SER A 71 16.37 7.18 6.69
CA SER A 71 16.65 5.92 5.98
C SER A 71 15.34 5.21 5.63
N TYR A 72 15.26 4.65 4.43
CA TYR A 72 14.13 3.88 3.94
C TYR A 72 14.54 2.92 2.84
N ILE A 73 13.73 1.88 2.59
CA ILE A 73 13.86 1.05 1.39
C ILE A 73 13.06 1.70 0.27
N SER A 74 13.73 2.06 -0.83
CA SER A 74 13.08 2.64 -1.99
C SER A 74 12.05 1.66 -2.57
N PRO A 75 10.77 2.04 -2.69
CA PRO A 75 9.77 1.18 -3.32
C PRO A 75 10.04 0.90 -4.81
N GLU A 76 10.91 1.69 -5.45
CA GLU A 76 11.23 1.58 -6.88
C GLU A 76 12.43 0.67 -7.13
N THR A 77 13.49 0.81 -6.32
CA THR A 77 14.75 0.07 -6.52
C THR A 77 14.91 -1.12 -5.57
N GLY A 78 14.12 -1.18 -4.50
CA GLY A 78 14.27 -2.19 -3.45
C GLY A 78 15.56 -2.04 -2.63
N THR A 79 16.30 -0.95 -2.79
CA THR A 79 17.56 -0.69 -2.10
C THR A 79 17.39 0.32 -0.98
N GLU A 80 18.24 0.23 0.04
CA GLU A 80 18.31 1.23 1.10
C GLU A 80 18.74 2.58 0.52
N GLN A 81 18.06 3.64 0.95
CA GLN A 81 18.36 5.03 0.63
C GLN A 81 18.48 5.81 1.93
N THR A 82 19.43 6.75 1.96
CA THR A 82 19.58 7.69 3.06
C THR A 82 19.60 9.12 2.54
N THR A 83 18.94 10.04 3.25
CA THR A 83 18.89 11.45 2.86
C THR A 83 18.64 12.32 4.09
N GLU A 84 19.06 13.58 4.03
CA GLU A 84 18.68 14.62 5.02
C GLU A 84 17.52 15.48 4.52
N ASP A 85 17.13 15.31 3.25
CA ASP A 85 16.07 16.08 2.60
C ASP A 85 14.69 15.53 2.95
N MET A 86 13.99 16.26 3.82
CA MET A 86 12.62 15.97 4.21
C MET A 86 11.65 16.01 3.02
N ALA A 87 11.83 16.92 2.07
CA ALA A 87 10.94 17.05 0.92
C ALA A 87 11.04 15.82 0.01
N GLN A 88 12.25 15.28 -0.17
CA GLN A 88 12.48 14.04 -0.91
C GLN A 88 11.73 12.86 -0.29
N VAL A 89 11.81 12.70 1.04
CA VAL A 89 11.13 11.61 1.77
C VAL A 89 9.62 11.74 1.68
N THR A 90 9.09 12.94 1.87
CA THR A 90 7.65 13.22 1.75
C THR A 90 7.14 12.96 0.34
N ALA A 91 7.90 13.37 -0.68
CA ALA A 91 7.58 13.08 -2.08
C ALA A 91 7.60 11.57 -2.39
N MET A 92 8.55 10.83 -1.83
CA MET A 92 8.62 9.37 -1.96
C MET A 92 7.37 8.70 -1.37
N LEU A 93 6.96 9.09 -0.15
CA LEU A 93 5.76 8.56 0.50
C LEU A 93 4.50 8.88 -0.31
N ALA A 94 4.35 10.13 -0.79
CA ALA A 94 3.23 10.51 -1.64
C ALA A 94 3.23 9.74 -2.97
N GLY A 95 4.39 9.50 -3.57
CA GLY A 95 4.54 8.66 -4.76
C GLY A 95 4.11 7.22 -4.51
N ALA A 96 4.53 6.63 -3.38
CA ALA A 96 4.12 5.30 -2.98
C ALA A 96 2.60 5.22 -2.74
N ALA A 97 1.99 6.20 -2.07
CA ALA A 97 0.55 6.27 -1.85
C ALA A 97 -0.23 6.35 -3.18
N ARG A 98 0.22 7.14 -4.15
CA ARG A 98 -0.40 7.23 -5.49
C ARG A 98 -0.38 5.91 -6.26
N ARG A 99 0.59 5.03 -6.00
CA ARG A 99 0.69 3.72 -6.65
C ARG A 99 -0.19 2.64 -6.01
N VAL A 100 -0.72 2.87 -4.81
CA VAL A 100 -1.55 1.87 -4.12
C VAL A 100 -2.72 1.35 -4.97
N PRO A 101 -3.51 2.17 -5.68
CA PRO A 101 -4.59 1.67 -6.53
C PRO A 101 -4.10 0.70 -7.62
N GLU A 102 -2.93 0.95 -8.20
CA GLU A 102 -2.34 0.06 -9.21
C GLU A 102 -1.89 -1.26 -8.61
N GLU A 103 -1.21 -1.20 -7.46
CA GLU A 103 -0.76 -2.37 -6.72
C GLU A 103 -1.93 -3.28 -6.31
N ARG A 104 -3.04 -2.68 -5.89
CA ARG A 104 -4.27 -3.39 -5.55
C ARG A 104 -4.86 -4.12 -6.76
N ARG A 105 -4.94 -3.47 -7.92
CA ARG A 105 -5.38 -4.10 -9.17
C ARG A 105 -4.46 -5.23 -9.60
N ARG A 106 -3.14 -5.03 -9.50
CA ARG A 106 -2.13 -6.04 -9.81
C ARG A 106 -2.33 -7.27 -8.93
N ARG A 107 -2.53 -7.09 -7.63
CA ARG A 107 -2.81 -8.19 -6.70
C ARG A 107 -4.10 -8.93 -7.04
N LEU A 108 -5.18 -8.21 -7.34
CA LEU A 108 -6.44 -8.82 -7.75
C LEU A 108 -6.29 -9.68 -9.01
N ARG A 109 -5.52 -9.23 -10.01
CA ARG A 109 -5.22 -10.03 -11.21
C ARG A 109 -4.45 -11.30 -10.86
N GLN A 110 -3.44 -11.22 -10.00
CA GLN A 110 -2.68 -12.39 -9.55
C GLN A 110 -3.56 -13.42 -8.82
N ASP A 111 -4.53 -12.95 -8.02
CA ASP A 111 -5.50 -13.83 -7.37
C ASP A 111 -6.40 -14.53 -8.39
N VAL A 112 -6.87 -13.80 -9.41
CA VAL A 112 -7.65 -14.39 -10.52
C VAL A 112 -6.83 -15.41 -11.32
N GLU A 113 -5.59 -15.09 -11.69
CA GLU A 113 -4.68 -16.01 -12.38
C GLU A 113 -4.47 -17.30 -11.57
N ARG A 114 -4.26 -17.15 -10.25
CA ARG A 114 -4.11 -18.27 -9.34
C ARG A 114 -5.38 -19.14 -9.32
N TRP A 115 -6.56 -18.55 -9.14
CA TRP A 115 -7.83 -19.29 -9.15
C TRP A 115 -8.07 -20.02 -10.46
N PHE A 116 -7.71 -19.39 -11.58
CA PHE A 116 -7.79 -20.01 -12.89
C PHE A 116 -6.81 -21.19 -13.02
N GLY A 117 -5.56 -21.02 -12.56
CA GLY A 117 -4.56 -22.09 -12.51
C GLY A 117 -4.94 -23.26 -11.59
N GLU A 118 -5.72 -22.99 -10.55
CA GLU A 118 -6.36 -24.02 -9.69
C GLU A 118 -7.51 -24.76 -10.39
N GLY A 119 -7.91 -24.34 -11.59
CA GLY A 119 -8.99 -24.96 -12.37
C GLY A 119 -10.40 -24.52 -11.95
N ARG A 120 -10.53 -23.45 -11.17
CA ARG A 120 -11.85 -22.94 -10.75
C ARG A 120 -12.69 -22.51 -11.95
N THR A 121 -13.99 -22.75 -11.86
CA THR A 121 -14.98 -22.31 -12.84
C THR A 121 -15.20 -20.79 -12.76
N HIS A 122 -15.75 -20.19 -13.82
CA HIS A 122 -16.15 -18.77 -13.78
C HIS A 122 -17.10 -18.47 -12.62
N HIS A 123 -18.04 -19.38 -12.34
CA HIS A 123 -18.98 -19.21 -11.24
C HIS A 123 -18.26 -19.11 -9.89
N GLU A 124 -17.33 -20.02 -9.61
CA GLU A 124 -16.54 -20.00 -8.38
C GLU A 124 -15.68 -18.73 -8.27
N MET A 125 -15.04 -18.30 -9.35
CA MET A 125 -14.25 -17.07 -9.34
C MET A 125 -15.10 -15.82 -9.12
N PHE A 126 -16.32 -15.76 -9.68
CA PHE A 126 -17.26 -14.67 -9.40
C PHE A 126 -17.74 -14.67 -7.94
N LEU A 127 -17.92 -15.84 -7.33
CA LEU A 127 -18.20 -15.92 -5.90
C LEU A 127 -17.05 -15.36 -5.06
N GLU A 128 -15.78 -15.65 -5.42
CA GLU A 128 -14.62 -15.07 -4.72
C GLU A 128 -14.56 -13.54 -4.86
N ILE A 129 -14.77 -13.01 -6.07
CA ILE A 129 -14.85 -11.55 -6.28
C ILE A 129 -15.96 -10.91 -5.44
N ASN A 130 -17.14 -11.55 -5.35
CA ASN A 130 -18.23 -11.04 -4.53
C ASN A 130 -17.88 -11.05 -3.04
N LYS A 131 -17.15 -12.07 -2.55
CA LYS A 131 -16.64 -12.07 -1.17
C LYS A 131 -15.71 -10.89 -0.92
N LEU A 132 -14.81 -10.58 -1.86
CA LEU A 132 -13.92 -9.43 -1.77
C LEU A 132 -14.69 -8.10 -1.71
N LEU A 133 -15.82 -7.97 -2.40
CA LEU A 133 -16.66 -6.78 -2.35
C LEU A 133 -17.34 -6.60 -0.98
N GLN A 134 -17.67 -7.69 -0.31
CA GLN A 134 -18.42 -7.73 0.95
C GLN A 134 -17.54 -7.80 2.19
N MET A 135 -16.21 -7.67 2.06
CA MET A 135 -15.30 -7.77 3.20
C MET A 135 -15.53 -6.65 4.23
N ASP A 136 -15.52 -7.03 5.51
CA ASP A 136 -15.62 -6.09 6.63
C ASP A 136 -14.37 -5.18 6.76
N PHE A 137 -13.22 -5.67 6.29
CA PHE A 137 -12.00 -4.89 6.23
C PHE A 137 -12.10 -3.84 5.12
N LYS A 138 -12.30 -2.58 5.49
CA LYS A 138 -12.48 -1.46 4.55
C LYS A 138 -11.38 -1.39 3.49
N GLY A 139 -10.12 -1.58 3.88
CA GLY A 139 -9.01 -1.58 2.93
C GLY A 139 -8.85 -2.91 2.18
N GLY A 140 -9.23 -4.05 2.77
CA GLY A 140 -9.26 -5.36 2.11
C GLY A 140 -10.37 -5.52 1.06
N SER A 141 -11.42 -4.69 1.13
CA SER A 141 -12.52 -4.70 0.16
C SER A 141 -12.10 -4.17 -1.21
N ILE A 142 -12.72 -4.67 -2.28
CA ILE A 142 -12.55 -4.11 -3.63
C ILE A 142 -13.53 -2.99 -3.92
N THR A 143 -13.10 -2.02 -4.72
CA THR A 143 -13.94 -0.95 -5.26
C THR A 143 -14.77 -1.44 -6.45
N HIS A 144 -15.78 -0.66 -6.86
CA HIS A 144 -16.53 -0.95 -8.09
C HIS A 144 -15.67 -0.96 -9.36
N HIS A 145 -14.59 -0.18 -9.39
CA HIS A 145 -13.64 -0.19 -10.52
C HIS A 145 -12.87 -1.52 -10.57
N GLU A 146 -12.31 -1.93 -9.44
CA GLU A 146 -11.59 -3.19 -9.29
C GLU A 146 -12.50 -4.39 -9.56
N LEU A 147 -13.77 -4.34 -9.14
CA LEU A 147 -14.79 -5.34 -9.47
C LEU A 147 -14.98 -5.50 -10.99
N LYS A 148 -15.18 -4.38 -11.70
CA LYS A 148 -15.37 -4.39 -13.16
C LYS A 148 -14.15 -4.97 -13.87
N GLU A 149 -12.95 -4.56 -13.46
CA GLU A 149 -11.70 -5.07 -14.02
C GLU A 149 -11.49 -6.55 -13.73
N GLY A 150 -11.74 -7.01 -12.50
CA GLY A 150 -11.63 -8.41 -12.13
C GLY A 150 -12.59 -9.31 -12.91
N ILE A 151 -13.84 -8.91 -13.07
CA ILE A 151 -14.82 -9.64 -13.88
C ILE A 151 -14.40 -9.69 -15.35
N THR A 152 -13.98 -8.55 -15.91
CA THR A 152 -13.51 -8.48 -17.29
C THR A 152 -12.36 -9.45 -17.52
N TYR A 153 -11.40 -9.46 -16.61
CA TYR A 153 -10.21 -10.31 -16.71
C TYR A 153 -10.52 -11.81 -16.58
N ILE A 154 -11.46 -12.20 -15.71
CA ILE A 154 -11.97 -13.59 -15.64
C ILE A 154 -12.52 -14.04 -16.99
N LEU A 155 -13.34 -13.20 -17.63
CA LEU A 155 -13.96 -13.52 -18.91
C LEU A 155 -12.92 -13.65 -20.05
N GLU A 156 -11.89 -12.82 -20.03
CA GLU A 156 -10.76 -12.89 -20.98
C GLU A 156 -10.01 -14.21 -20.87
N LEU A 157 -9.68 -14.65 -19.64
CA LEU A 157 -9.01 -15.94 -19.40
C LEU A 157 -9.87 -17.13 -19.86
N GLY A 158 -11.18 -17.05 -19.64
CA GLY A 158 -12.12 -18.09 -20.09
C GLY A 158 -12.17 -18.29 -21.61
N ARG A 159 -12.07 -17.20 -22.36
CA ARG A 159 -12.05 -17.24 -23.83
C ARG A 159 -10.78 -17.90 -24.34
N ALA A 160 -9.63 -17.58 -23.75
CA ALA A 160 -8.34 -18.17 -24.11
C ALA A 160 -8.25 -19.70 -23.87
N ARG A 161 -9.13 -20.27 -23.05
CA ARG A 161 -9.24 -21.73 -22.83
C ARG A 161 -10.11 -22.44 -23.86
N SER A 162 -10.90 -21.69 -24.62
CA SER A 162 -11.86 -22.21 -25.61
C SER A 162 -11.30 -22.19 -27.03
N GLU A 163 -10.09 -21.64 -27.20
CA GLU A 163 -9.26 -21.66 -28.43
C GLU A 163 -8.15 -22.70 -28.28
#